data_AF-A0A8H3MB76-F1
#
_entry.id   AF-A0A8H3MB76-F1
#
_cell.length_a   1.000
_cell.length_b   1.000
_cell.length_c   1.000
_cell.angle_alpha   90.00
_cell.angle_beta   90.00
_cell.angle_gamma   90.00
#
_symmetry.space_group_name_H-M   'P 1'
#
loop_
_entity.id
_entity.type
_entity.pdbx_description
1 polymer ?
#
loop_
_entity_poly.entity_id
_entity_poly.type
_entity_poly.pdbx_seq_one_letter_code
_entity_poly.pdbx_strand_id
1 'polypeptide(L)'
;MSNIIDYNLSNLPTANVVKEWSRDNIKEFLQRNKTDLELEENDINVICGQKVTGKAFLRLTEELLTRNSGPFKLLFGPASAIADVVKQIIGGQPVAATYQFTSVESLSYGIGQMSMSGRLVSVDTPILSEIMQALKDNTEVMKRTLRILIRSENRENRELKLPSDKVYKRIAFEQVTYDHFLSETNSFLGSIPGNVASYIQNNPISEKTTEKEVQKWFKDVTTCLSSGQIVFRETNNTPYLNGYKPDFSIFNINDIPNDSYTVIAVQTILELKKHKRTIGFSDEEKGQLMDYLHILIEQQLLRRLFAVFLSDGIFLYVMAFDRNTNRHQECQTDFLTGIRLIHTLIYQNSGYTKICESTIIDFTKQISSTRTTMVKIRLKEFLGKGSSARVYKIDWECEPAAIKMSSNNLGYEANILKELSVHNFTNVPIILANNNNNLVIKPVCEYFNNNLNNFQAQHYMDLLNLLKRIHSFRVFHRDIRPSNIMLDTENNLLVLVDWGSAVHNPSDAPILYEGTTTYASPSILDNNFGNYIPKPSDDLHSFVRTVYIMRNPLKKPHLASSSAQAIKDYWNNELDGRALWKEMTNAAENNQVDLLEKICDIFET
;
A
#
# COMPACT_ATOMS: atom_id res chain seq x y z
N MET A 1 62.18 -13.79 5.98
CA MET A 1 61.47 -13.80 4.68
C MET A 1 60.45 -14.90 4.73
N SER A 2 59.20 -14.56 5.04
CA SER A 2 58.09 -15.50 5.17
C SER A 2 57.15 -15.26 3.99
N ASN A 3 57.05 -16.26 3.10
CA ASN A 3 56.24 -16.29 1.90
C ASN A 3 54.78 -15.87 2.18
N ILE A 4 54.39 -14.68 1.74
CA ILE A 4 52.98 -14.30 1.59
C ILE A 4 52.55 -14.89 0.25
N ILE A 5 51.81 -15.98 0.33
CA ILE A 5 51.10 -16.62 -0.77
C ILE A 5 50.13 -15.61 -1.40
N ASP A 6 49.98 -15.64 -2.73
CA ASP A 6 49.09 -14.82 -3.57
C ASP A 6 47.60 -14.96 -3.15
N TYR A 7 47.17 -14.22 -2.11
CA TYR A 7 45.79 -14.23 -1.64
C TYR A 7 45.00 -13.04 -2.19
N ASN A 8 43.90 -13.34 -2.88
CA ASN A 8 42.94 -12.40 -3.44
C ASN A 8 41.51 -12.96 -3.25
N LEU A 9 40.48 -12.27 -3.71
CA LEU A 9 39.10 -12.74 -3.54
C LEU A 9 38.79 -14.07 -4.26
N SER A 10 39.57 -14.46 -5.28
CA SER A 10 39.44 -15.77 -5.94
C SER A 10 40.25 -16.88 -5.26
N ASN A 11 41.12 -16.55 -4.30
CA ASN A 11 41.91 -17.48 -3.51
C ASN A 11 42.08 -16.91 -2.09
N LEU A 12 41.07 -17.11 -1.24
CA LEU A 12 41.09 -16.59 0.13
C LEU A 12 41.97 -17.44 1.07
N PRO A 13 42.68 -16.80 2.02
CA PRO A 13 43.44 -17.51 3.04
C PRO A 13 42.51 -18.22 4.02
N THR A 14 42.99 -19.31 4.64
CA THR A 14 42.25 -19.94 5.74
C THR A 14 42.29 -19.07 7.00
N ALA A 15 41.27 -19.17 7.87
CA ALA A 15 41.25 -18.47 9.15
C ALA A 15 42.52 -18.69 10.00
N ASN A 16 43.16 -19.86 9.93
CA ASN A 16 44.39 -20.13 10.67
C ASN A 16 45.59 -19.35 10.12
N VAL A 17 45.64 -19.13 8.80
CA VAL A 17 46.65 -18.28 8.17
C VAL A 17 46.41 -16.81 8.55
N VAL A 18 45.15 -16.36 8.51
CA VAL A 18 44.82 -14.97 8.84
C VAL A 18 45.06 -14.65 10.31
N LYS A 19 44.91 -15.60 11.24
CA LYS A 19 45.23 -15.37 12.67
C LYS A 19 46.67 -14.92 12.92
N GLU A 20 47.60 -15.32 12.06
CA GLU A 20 49.03 -14.98 12.16
C GLU A 20 49.40 -13.70 11.39
N TRP A 21 48.43 -13.04 10.73
CA TRP A 21 48.68 -11.81 9.98
C TRP A 21 49.01 -10.62 10.87
N SER A 22 50.09 -9.93 10.50
CA SER A 22 50.44 -8.61 11.02
C SER A 22 49.53 -7.53 10.43
N ARG A 23 49.64 -6.30 10.95
CA ARG A 23 48.90 -5.14 10.42
C ARG A 23 49.24 -4.85 8.96
N ASP A 24 50.50 -5.06 8.59
CA ASP A 24 50.98 -4.81 7.23
C ASP A 24 50.40 -5.84 6.24
N ASN A 25 50.21 -7.08 6.69
CA ASN A 25 49.54 -8.11 5.88
C ASN A 25 48.07 -7.79 5.62
N ILE A 26 47.36 -7.26 6.62
CA ILE A 26 45.96 -6.80 6.46
C ILE A 26 45.88 -5.64 5.48
N LYS A 27 46.79 -4.67 5.61
CA LYS A 27 46.85 -3.51 4.72
C LYS A 27 47.11 -3.94 3.28
N GLU A 28 48.08 -4.82 3.06
CA GLU A 28 48.42 -5.33 1.73
C GLU A 28 47.25 -6.09 1.10
N PHE A 29 46.56 -6.94 1.88
CA PHE A 29 45.38 -7.67 1.42
C PHE A 29 44.23 -6.73 1.01
N LEU A 30 43.90 -5.72 1.82
CA LEU A 30 42.83 -4.76 1.50
C LEU A 30 43.19 -3.88 0.30
N GLN A 31 44.46 -3.44 0.18
CA GLN A 31 44.92 -2.66 -0.96
C GLN A 31 44.87 -3.46 -2.26
N ARG A 32 45.20 -4.76 -2.20
CA ARG A 32 45.19 -5.63 -3.38
C ARG A 32 43.78 -5.91 -3.90
N ASN A 33 42.79 -6.01 -3.01
CA ASN A 33 41.39 -6.26 -3.36
C ASN A 33 40.53 -4.98 -3.34
N LYS A 34 41.17 -3.80 -3.36
CA LYS A 34 40.51 -2.50 -3.21
C LYS A 34 39.41 -2.27 -4.24
N THR A 35 39.66 -2.60 -5.51
CA THR A 35 38.70 -2.43 -6.60
C THR A 35 37.51 -3.37 -6.45
N ASP A 36 37.77 -4.64 -6.15
CA ASP A 36 36.72 -5.66 -6.05
C ASP A 36 35.86 -5.52 -4.78
N LEU A 37 36.43 -4.90 -3.74
CA LEU A 37 35.73 -4.55 -2.49
C LEU A 37 35.15 -3.12 -2.49
N GLU A 38 35.29 -2.39 -3.60
CA GLU A 38 34.84 -1.00 -3.74
C GLU A 38 35.33 -0.08 -2.60
N LEU A 39 36.58 -0.27 -2.16
CA LEU A 39 37.16 0.50 -1.06
C LEU A 39 37.89 1.75 -1.56
N GLU A 40 37.78 2.85 -0.81
CA GLU A 40 38.66 4.01 -0.98
C GLU A 40 39.92 3.89 -0.12
N GLU A 41 40.94 4.71 -0.39
CA GLU A 41 42.17 4.70 0.43
C GLU A 41 41.88 5.08 1.88
N ASN A 42 40.88 5.95 2.09
CA ASN A 42 40.45 6.36 3.42
C ASN A 42 39.84 5.19 4.21
N ASP A 43 39.08 4.30 3.58
CA ASP A 43 38.47 3.15 4.26
C ASP A 43 39.54 2.19 4.80
N ILE A 44 40.58 1.95 3.99
CA ILE A 44 41.73 1.12 4.37
C ILE A 44 42.51 1.78 5.52
N ASN A 45 42.73 3.11 5.44
CA ASN A 45 43.41 3.87 6.48
C ASN A 45 42.65 3.87 7.81
N VAL A 46 41.32 3.93 7.78
CA VAL A 46 40.46 3.83 8.97
C VAL A 46 40.68 2.50 9.68
N ILE A 47 40.69 1.38 8.95
CA ILE A 47 40.90 0.05 9.52
C ILE A 47 42.33 -0.11 10.05
N CYS A 48 43.32 0.30 9.26
CA CYS A 48 44.73 0.20 9.65
C CYS A 48 45.07 1.11 10.85
N GLY A 49 44.43 2.28 10.94
CA GLY A 49 44.58 3.24 12.03
C GLY A 49 44.14 2.69 13.39
N GLN A 50 43.21 1.73 13.40
CA GLN A 50 42.78 1.01 14.61
C GLN A 50 43.69 -0.16 15.00
N LYS A 51 44.88 -0.28 14.38
CA LYS A 51 45.91 -1.25 14.75
C LYS A 51 45.44 -2.72 14.65
N VAL A 52 44.49 -3.00 13.74
CA VAL A 52 43.85 -4.30 13.54
C VAL A 52 44.87 -5.36 13.10
N THR A 53 44.99 -6.44 13.88
CA THR A 53 45.78 -7.64 13.55
C THR A 53 44.87 -8.75 13.06
N GLY A 54 45.43 -9.82 12.50
CA GLY A 54 44.70 -10.97 11.98
C GLY A 54 43.54 -11.49 12.85
N LYS A 55 43.78 -11.68 14.16
CA LYS A 55 42.76 -12.13 15.11
C LYS A 55 41.60 -11.13 15.28
N ALA A 56 41.89 -9.83 15.21
CA ALA A 56 40.87 -8.77 15.31
C ALA A 56 40.12 -8.60 13.98
N PHE A 57 40.80 -8.78 12.85
CA PHE A 57 40.20 -8.75 11.52
C PHE A 57 39.12 -9.82 11.37
N LEU A 58 39.38 -11.03 11.85
CA LEU A 58 38.39 -12.13 11.89
C LEU A 58 37.19 -11.90 12.84
N ARG A 59 37.10 -10.75 13.50
CA ARG A 59 35.97 -10.38 14.35
C ARG A 59 35.19 -9.19 13.81
N LEU A 60 35.62 -8.62 12.68
CA LEU A 60 34.93 -7.50 12.08
C LEU A 60 33.58 -7.96 11.54
N THR A 61 32.54 -7.23 11.94
CA THR A 61 31.18 -7.39 11.44
C THR A 61 30.72 -6.08 10.82
N GLU A 62 29.72 -6.12 9.95
CA GLU A 62 29.13 -4.93 9.35
C GLU A 62 28.68 -3.92 10.42
N GLU A 63 28.07 -4.40 11.50
CA GLU A 63 27.66 -3.57 12.65
C GLU A 63 28.86 -2.87 13.32
N LEU A 64 29.96 -3.58 13.56
CA LEU A 64 31.16 -2.99 14.17
C LEU A 64 31.81 -1.94 13.25
N LEU A 65 31.75 -2.16 11.95
CA LEU A 65 32.36 -1.29 10.95
C LEU A 65 31.54 -0.02 10.72
N THR A 66 30.20 -0.09 10.76
CA THR A 66 29.29 1.04 10.48
C THR A 66 28.85 1.85 11.69
N ARG A 67 29.00 1.31 12.91
CA ARG A 67 28.49 1.96 14.14
C ARG A 67 29.00 3.40 14.29
N ASN A 68 28.07 4.37 14.28
CA ASN A 68 28.36 5.81 14.40
C ASN A 68 29.11 6.21 15.69
N SER A 69 28.90 5.47 16.77
CA SER A 69 29.62 5.64 18.05
C SER A 69 30.92 4.79 18.15
N GLY A 70 31.24 4.01 17.13
CA GLY A 70 32.40 3.13 17.07
C GLY A 70 33.64 3.78 16.44
N PRO A 71 34.80 3.10 16.45
CA PRO A 71 36.06 3.66 15.98
C PRO A 71 36.27 3.59 14.46
N PHE A 72 35.45 2.81 13.73
CA PHE A 72 35.59 2.61 12.28
C PHE A 72 34.70 3.56 11.47
N LYS A 73 33.39 3.64 11.75
CA LYS A 73 32.44 4.57 11.11
C LYS A 73 32.49 4.55 9.57
N LEU A 74 32.66 3.37 8.98
CA LEU A 74 32.65 3.18 7.53
C LEU A 74 31.23 3.34 6.99
N LEU A 75 31.13 3.76 5.72
CA LEU A 75 29.87 3.70 4.98
C LEU A 75 29.43 2.23 4.80
N PHE A 76 28.12 2.03 4.62
CA PHE A 76 27.52 0.70 4.58
C PHE A 76 28.16 -0.22 3.53
N GLY A 77 28.43 0.28 2.31
CA GLY A 77 29.02 -0.52 1.22
C GLY A 77 30.38 -1.15 1.58
N PRO A 78 31.41 -0.33 1.87
CA PRO A 78 32.73 -0.81 2.31
C PRO A 78 32.66 -1.75 3.52
N ALA A 79 31.83 -1.40 4.50
CA ALA A 79 31.67 -2.20 5.72
C ALA A 79 31.09 -3.60 5.44
N SER A 80 30.08 -3.68 4.57
CA SER A 80 29.42 -4.93 4.20
C SER A 80 30.39 -5.83 3.41
N ALA A 81 31.11 -5.26 2.43
CA ALA A 81 32.09 -5.99 1.62
C ALA A 81 33.20 -6.64 2.48
N ILE A 82 33.77 -5.89 3.43
CA ILE A 82 34.81 -6.42 4.33
C ILE A 82 34.24 -7.50 5.25
N ALA A 83 33.04 -7.30 5.81
CA ALA A 83 32.40 -8.27 6.70
C ALA A 83 32.11 -9.60 5.98
N ASP A 84 31.73 -9.56 4.70
CA ASP A 84 31.48 -10.76 3.92
C ASP A 84 32.77 -11.53 3.59
N VAL A 85 33.88 -10.85 3.27
CA VAL A 85 35.19 -11.50 3.14
C VAL A 85 35.62 -12.17 4.45
N VAL A 86 35.40 -11.50 5.58
CA VAL A 86 35.70 -12.06 6.90
C VAL A 86 34.87 -13.31 7.17
N LYS A 87 33.58 -13.32 6.83
CA LYS A 87 32.72 -14.52 6.93
C LYS A 87 33.23 -15.67 6.04
N GLN A 88 33.67 -15.37 4.81
CA GLN A 88 34.27 -16.35 3.89
C GLN A 88 35.49 -17.04 4.51
N ILE A 89 36.40 -16.24 5.08
CA ILE A 89 37.64 -16.75 5.68
C ILE A 89 37.38 -17.62 6.92
N ILE A 90 36.37 -17.27 7.74
CA ILE A 90 36.03 -17.98 8.99
C ILE A 90 35.32 -19.33 8.73
N GLY A 91 34.91 -19.58 7.48
CA GLY A 91 34.18 -20.80 7.12
C GLY A 91 32.69 -20.73 7.45
N GLY A 92 32.16 -19.54 7.74
CA GLY A 92 30.71 -19.31 7.75
C GLY A 92 30.26 -19.15 6.30
N GLN A 93 29.84 -20.25 5.66
CA GLN A 93 29.54 -20.39 4.23
C GLN A 93 29.21 -19.08 3.49
N PRO A 94 30.06 -18.74 2.52
CA PRO A 94 29.58 -18.04 1.34
C PRO A 94 29.88 -18.82 0.05
N VAL A 95 29.30 -18.29 -1.03
CA VAL A 95 28.91 -18.95 -2.28
C VAL A 95 30.09 -19.13 -3.26
N ALA A 96 30.38 -20.40 -3.63
CA ALA A 96 30.95 -20.92 -4.90
C ALA A 96 32.40 -20.47 -5.30
N ALA A 97 33.27 -21.21 -5.99
CA ALA A 97 33.34 -22.53 -6.65
C ALA A 97 34.85 -22.92 -6.71
N THR A 98 35.26 -24.19 -6.78
CA THR A 98 35.42 -24.92 -8.05
C THR A 98 35.88 -26.37 -7.80
N TYR A 99 35.26 -27.32 -8.49
CA TYR A 99 35.96 -28.43 -9.14
C TYR A 99 35.29 -28.60 -10.51
N GLN A 100 36.09 -28.43 -11.57
CA GLN A 100 35.68 -28.51 -12.98
C GLN A 100 35.56 -29.97 -13.43
N PHE A 101 34.51 -30.27 -14.19
CA PHE A 101 34.39 -31.05 -15.44
C PHE A 101 32.88 -30.94 -15.78
N THR A 102 32.35 -30.44 -16.89
CA THR A 102 32.81 -30.10 -18.23
C THR A 102 31.93 -28.93 -18.74
N SER A 103 32.58 -27.78 -18.97
CA SER A 103 32.16 -26.55 -19.68
C SER A 103 30.68 -26.11 -19.72
N VAL A 104 30.23 -25.50 -18.61
CA VAL A 104 29.19 -24.44 -18.57
C VAL A 104 29.57 -23.24 -19.46
N GLU A 105 30.85 -23.09 -19.78
CA GLU A 105 31.34 -22.06 -20.72
C GLU A 105 30.73 -22.18 -22.12
N SER A 106 30.31 -23.37 -22.56
CA SER A 106 29.61 -23.52 -23.85
C SER A 106 28.15 -23.00 -23.80
N LEU A 107 27.51 -23.02 -22.62
CA LEU A 107 26.17 -22.47 -22.40
C LEU A 107 26.20 -20.95 -22.15
N SER A 108 27.15 -20.44 -21.38
CA SER A 108 27.31 -18.98 -21.18
C SER A 108 27.83 -18.29 -22.44
N TYR A 109 28.67 -18.94 -23.25
CA TYR A 109 29.09 -18.42 -24.55
C TYR A 109 27.96 -18.49 -25.59
N GLY A 110 27.10 -19.52 -25.53
CA GLY A 110 25.88 -19.60 -26.35
C GLY A 110 24.85 -18.53 -25.99
N ILE A 111 24.54 -18.34 -24.70
CA ILE A 111 23.58 -17.34 -24.22
C ILE A 111 24.11 -15.91 -24.42
N GLY A 112 25.42 -15.70 -24.25
CA GLY A 112 26.07 -14.41 -24.49
C GLY A 112 26.10 -13.98 -25.96
N GLN A 113 26.09 -14.92 -26.92
CA GLN A 113 25.90 -14.58 -28.33
C GLN A 113 24.43 -14.37 -28.72
N MET A 114 23.47 -14.95 -27.99
CA MET A 114 22.04 -14.75 -28.26
C MET A 114 21.51 -13.36 -27.83
N SER A 115 22.21 -12.65 -26.92
CA SER A 115 21.80 -11.30 -26.49
C SER A 115 22.35 -10.16 -27.35
N MET A 116 23.27 -10.45 -28.29
CA MET A 116 23.96 -9.42 -29.09
C MET A 116 23.47 -9.32 -30.54
N SER A 117 22.60 -10.24 -31.01
CA SER A 117 21.96 -10.12 -32.32
C SER A 117 20.46 -10.38 -32.19
N GLY A 118 19.65 -9.34 -32.27
CA GLY A 118 18.19 -9.41 -32.18
C GLY A 118 17.51 -10.17 -33.32
N ARG A 119 17.63 -11.50 -33.33
CA ARG A 119 16.79 -12.40 -34.14
C ARG A 119 16.33 -13.59 -33.30
N LEU A 120 15.01 -13.77 -33.26
CA LEU A 120 14.33 -14.99 -32.83
C LEU A 120 14.90 -16.19 -33.61
N VAL A 121 15.36 -17.22 -32.91
CA VAL A 121 15.50 -18.56 -33.48
C VAL A 121 14.83 -19.55 -32.54
N SER A 122 13.89 -20.32 -33.10
CA SER A 122 13.14 -21.40 -32.47
C SER A 122 14.07 -22.51 -32.00
N VAL A 123 13.90 -23.00 -30.77
CA VAL A 123 14.68 -24.14 -30.28
C VAL A 123 13.74 -25.17 -29.64
N ASP A 124 13.24 -26.09 -30.48
CA ASP A 124 12.93 -27.46 -30.06
C ASP A 124 14.27 -28.21 -29.93
N THR A 125 14.74 -28.52 -28.73
CA THR A 125 15.84 -29.51 -28.56
C THR A 125 15.71 -30.39 -27.30
N PRO A 126 16.26 -31.62 -27.33
CA PRO A 126 16.11 -32.68 -26.32
C PRO A 126 16.72 -32.38 -24.95
N ILE A 127 17.48 -31.28 -24.85
CA ILE A 127 18.12 -30.82 -23.61
C ILE A 127 17.06 -30.40 -22.58
N LEU A 128 15.92 -29.86 -23.03
CA LEU A 128 14.84 -29.45 -22.14
C LEU A 128 14.18 -30.66 -21.44
N SER A 129 14.06 -31.81 -22.11
CA SER A 129 13.49 -33.02 -21.50
C SER A 129 14.42 -33.67 -20.47
N GLU A 130 15.73 -33.61 -20.67
CA GLU A 130 16.71 -34.08 -19.67
C GLU A 130 16.79 -33.14 -18.47
N ILE A 131 16.68 -31.82 -18.69
CA ILE A 131 16.53 -30.81 -17.63
C ILE A 131 15.21 -31.04 -16.87
N MET A 132 14.10 -31.32 -17.55
CA MET A 132 12.79 -31.60 -16.93
C MET A 132 12.76 -32.91 -16.13
N GLN A 133 13.52 -33.93 -16.54
CA GLN A 133 13.66 -35.15 -15.78
C GLN A 133 14.50 -34.91 -14.51
N ALA A 134 15.55 -34.08 -14.58
CA ALA A 134 16.30 -33.64 -13.42
C ALA A 134 15.53 -32.66 -12.51
N LEU A 135 14.57 -31.89 -13.06
CA LEU A 135 13.67 -30.99 -12.34
C LEU A 135 12.70 -31.72 -11.39
N LYS A 136 12.44 -33.02 -11.62
CA LYS A 136 11.67 -33.85 -10.67
C LYS A 136 12.46 -34.28 -9.42
N ASP A 137 13.81 -34.26 -9.48
CA ASP A 137 14.64 -35.01 -8.55
C ASP A 137 15.54 -34.16 -7.61
N ASN A 138 15.61 -32.82 -7.73
CA ASN A 138 16.56 -32.02 -6.92
C ASN A 138 16.08 -30.62 -6.46
N THR A 139 15.74 -30.49 -5.17
CA THR A 139 15.14 -29.30 -4.53
C THR A 139 16.11 -28.14 -4.24
N GLU A 140 17.43 -28.38 -4.08
CA GLU A 140 18.37 -27.35 -3.62
C GLU A 140 19.05 -26.54 -4.75
N VAL A 141 19.28 -27.15 -5.92
CA VAL A 141 19.79 -26.46 -7.10
C VAL A 141 18.74 -25.47 -7.63
N MET A 142 17.46 -25.86 -7.57
CA MET A 142 16.29 -25.03 -7.86
C MET A 142 16.31 -23.72 -7.06
N LYS A 143 16.43 -23.80 -5.72
CA LYS A 143 16.43 -22.62 -4.84
C LYS A 143 17.57 -21.66 -5.19
N ARG A 144 18.74 -22.16 -5.59
CA ARG A 144 19.93 -21.35 -5.85
C ARG A 144 19.82 -20.58 -7.16
N THR A 145 19.32 -21.20 -8.22
CA THR A 145 19.12 -20.57 -9.54
C THR A 145 17.97 -19.55 -9.51
N LEU A 146 16.89 -19.86 -8.80
CA LEU A 146 15.73 -18.96 -8.64
C LEU A 146 16.03 -17.72 -7.79
N ARG A 147 16.85 -17.87 -6.73
CA ARG A 147 17.32 -16.73 -5.91
C ARG A 147 18.07 -15.68 -6.72
N ILE A 148 18.80 -16.08 -7.77
CA ILE A 148 19.55 -15.15 -8.63
C ILE A 148 18.60 -14.34 -9.50
N LEU A 149 17.56 -14.96 -10.06
CA LEU A 149 16.54 -14.29 -10.89
C LEU A 149 15.67 -13.32 -10.08
N ILE A 150 15.25 -13.70 -8.87
CA ILE A 150 14.44 -12.84 -7.98
C ILE A 150 15.22 -11.60 -7.52
N ARG A 151 16.53 -11.73 -7.29
CA ARG A 151 17.39 -10.61 -6.87
C ARG A 151 17.62 -9.58 -7.97
N SER A 152 17.54 -9.95 -9.25
CA SER A 152 17.62 -8.98 -10.35
C SER A 152 16.34 -8.15 -10.51
N GLU A 153 15.16 -8.68 -10.20
CA GLU A 153 13.88 -7.98 -10.34
C GLU A 153 13.61 -6.98 -9.19
N ASN A 154 14.02 -7.30 -7.96
CA ASN A 154 13.75 -6.45 -6.78
C ASN A 154 14.57 -5.14 -6.71
N ARG A 155 15.51 -4.91 -7.64
CA ARG A 155 16.35 -3.69 -7.64
C ARG A 155 15.63 -2.46 -8.22
N GLU A 156 14.50 -2.61 -8.89
CA GLU A 156 13.81 -1.49 -9.59
C GLU A 156 12.74 -0.75 -8.76
N ASN A 157 12.35 -1.22 -7.56
CA ASN A 157 11.15 -0.72 -6.85
C ASN A 157 11.39 -0.23 -5.41
N ARG A 158 11.96 0.97 -5.20
CA ARG A 158 11.93 1.65 -3.89
C ARG A 158 11.66 3.15 -4.02
N GLU A 159 10.48 3.60 -3.59
CA GLU A 159 10.17 5.03 -3.34
C GLU A 159 10.09 5.31 -1.83
N LEU A 160 10.69 6.41 -1.38
CA LEU A 160 10.57 6.97 -0.02
C LEU A 160 9.48 8.05 0.01
N LYS A 161 8.60 8.02 1.02
CA LYS A 161 7.56 9.04 1.25
C LYS A 161 8.21 10.40 1.56
N LEU A 162 7.84 11.46 0.83
CA LEU A 162 8.40 12.81 1.01
C LEU A 162 7.80 13.54 2.24
N PRO A 163 8.57 14.45 2.90
CA PRO A 163 8.06 15.39 3.90
C PRO A 163 6.95 16.33 3.40
N SER A 164 6.00 16.70 4.26
CA SER A 164 4.76 17.44 3.91
C SER A 164 5.00 18.84 3.32
N ASP A 165 6.03 19.55 3.75
CA ASP A 165 6.44 20.85 3.20
C ASP A 165 6.87 20.74 1.73
N LYS A 166 7.57 19.66 1.37
CA LYS A 166 7.99 19.37 0.00
C LYS A 166 6.81 18.95 -0.89
N VAL A 167 5.77 18.36 -0.30
CA VAL A 167 4.54 18.02 -1.02
C VAL A 167 3.77 19.30 -1.35
N TYR A 168 3.54 20.19 -0.37
CA TYR A 168 2.87 21.47 -0.59
C TYR A 168 3.54 22.29 -1.70
N LYS A 169 4.88 22.41 -1.68
CA LYS A 169 5.66 23.15 -2.68
C LYS A 169 5.56 22.62 -4.12
N ARG A 170 5.12 21.37 -4.30
CA ARG A 170 4.98 20.74 -5.63
C ARG A 170 3.59 20.94 -6.23
N ILE A 171 2.63 21.42 -5.45
CA ILE A 171 1.25 21.60 -5.88
C ILE A 171 1.05 23.06 -6.30
N ALA A 172 0.44 23.25 -7.48
CA ALA A 172 0.07 24.57 -7.95
C ALA A 172 -1.24 25.00 -7.29
N PHE A 173 -1.20 26.10 -6.52
CA PHE A 173 -2.37 26.72 -5.92
C PHE A 173 -2.82 27.94 -6.73
N GLU A 174 -4.09 27.96 -7.09
CA GLU A 174 -4.75 29.11 -7.68
C GLU A 174 -5.06 30.13 -6.57
N GLN A 175 -4.48 31.34 -6.67
CA GLN A 175 -4.78 32.42 -5.75
C GLN A 175 -6.15 33.02 -6.09
N VAL A 176 -7.09 32.94 -5.15
CA VAL A 176 -8.46 33.44 -5.33
C VAL A 176 -8.85 34.43 -4.24
N THR A 177 -9.89 35.21 -4.48
CA THR A 177 -10.54 36.02 -3.44
C THR A 177 -11.58 35.22 -2.69
N TYR A 178 -12.04 35.70 -1.53
CA TYR A 178 -13.10 35.02 -0.79
C TYR A 178 -14.41 34.92 -1.59
N ASP A 179 -14.66 35.85 -2.52
CA ASP A 179 -15.85 35.84 -3.40
C ASP A 179 -15.92 34.60 -4.29
N HIS A 180 -14.77 33.99 -4.61
CA HIS A 180 -14.72 32.73 -5.34
C HIS A 180 -15.50 31.64 -4.60
N PHE A 181 -15.31 31.50 -3.28
CA PHE A 181 -16.01 30.49 -2.49
C PHE A 181 -17.50 30.80 -2.35
N LEU A 182 -17.86 32.08 -2.25
CA LEU A 182 -19.26 32.53 -2.14
C LEU A 182 -20.04 32.33 -3.44
N SER A 183 -19.36 32.39 -4.59
CA SER A 183 -19.98 32.22 -5.91
C SER A 183 -20.62 30.84 -6.10
N GLU A 184 -20.16 29.82 -5.38
CA GLU A 184 -20.70 28.46 -5.46
C GLU A 184 -22.16 28.37 -5.05
N THR A 185 -22.57 29.14 -4.04
CA THR A 185 -23.96 29.24 -3.57
C THR A 185 -24.65 30.52 -4.06
N ASN A 186 -24.00 31.34 -4.89
CA ASN A 186 -24.44 32.70 -5.23
C ASN A 186 -24.76 33.54 -3.98
N SER A 187 -23.95 33.39 -2.93
CA SER A 187 -24.13 34.08 -1.65
C SER A 187 -23.26 35.35 -1.55
N PHE A 188 -23.53 36.17 -0.54
CA PHE A 188 -22.72 37.33 -0.17
C PHE A 188 -22.06 37.09 1.19
N LEU A 189 -21.00 37.84 1.49
CA LEU A 189 -20.31 37.74 2.77
C LEU A 189 -21.24 38.15 3.93
N GLY A 190 -21.79 37.16 4.62
CA GLY A 190 -22.77 37.35 5.68
C GLY A 190 -22.20 38.04 6.93
N SER A 191 -23.07 38.39 7.86
CA SER A 191 -22.68 38.78 9.21
C SER A 191 -22.50 37.55 10.10
N ILE A 192 -21.64 37.68 11.11
CA ILE A 192 -21.60 36.76 12.26
C ILE A 192 -22.61 37.22 13.31
N PRO A 193 -23.05 36.33 14.23
CA PRO A 193 -23.93 36.70 15.34
C PRO A 193 -23.37 37.91 16.13
N GLY A 194 -24.24 38.84 16.51
CA GLY A 194 -23.82 40.11 17.12
C GLY A 194 -23.04 39.97 18.43
N ASN A 195 -23.36 38.94 19.22
CA ASN A 195 -22.60 38.55 20.41
C ASN A 195 -21.16 38.12 20.07
N VAL A 196 -20.96 37.38 18.96
CA VAL A 196 -19.62 36.98 18.48
C VAL A 196 -18.83 38.21 18.03
N ALA A 197 -19.46 39.09 17.23
CA ALA A 197 -18.82 40.33 16.78
C ALA A 197 -18.39 41.22 17.95
N SER A 198 -19.27 41.39 18.94
CA SER A 198 -18.97 42.14 20.16
C SER A 198 -17.85 41.51 20.97
N TYR A 199 -17.82 40.17 21.08
CA TYR A 199 -16.77 39.46 21.79
C TYR A 199 -15.39 39.67 21.15
N ILE A 200 -15.30 39.50 19.82
CA ILE A 200 -14.05 39.70 19.06
C ILE A 200 -13.56 41.14 19.23
N GLN A 201 -14.45 42.13 19.14
CA GLN A 201 -14.10 43.54 19.29
C GLN A 201 -13.60 43.88 20.71
N ASN A 202 -14.22 43.29 21.74
CA ASN A 202 -13.88 43.55 23.13
C ASN A 202 -12.64 42.77 23.62
N ASN A 203 -12.25 41.70 22.92
CA ASN A 203 -11.13 40.83 23.30
C ASN A 203 -10.16 40.65 22.12
N PRO A 204 -9.46 41.70 21.66
CA PRO A 204 -8.54 41.57 20.54
C PRO A 204 -7.31 40.72 20.88
N ILE A 205 -6.92 39.84 19.96
CA ILE A 205 -5.65 39.11 20.05
C ILE A 205 -4.50 40.08 19.79
N SER A 206 -3.45 39.99 20.63
CA SER A 206 -2.22 40.78 20.49
C SER A 206 -1.01 39.90 20.20
N GLU A 207 0.11 40.50 19.77
CA GLU A 207 1.38 39.79 19.55
C GLU A 207 1.94 39.05 20.78
N LYS A 208 1.49 39.40 21.99
CA LYS A 208 1.93 38.77 23.23
C LYS A 208 1.12 37.54 23.60
N THR A 209 0.02 37.29 22.88
CA THR A 209 -0.92 36.20 23.16
C THR A 209 -0.27 34.86 22.85
N THR A 210 -0.30 33.95 23.82
CA THR A 210 0.19 32.58 23.66
C THR A 210 -0.77 31.74 22.84
N GLU A 211 -0.29 30.64 22.28
CA GLU A 211 -1.12 29.70 21.50
C GLU A 211 -2.33 29.17 22.30
N LYS A 212 -2.13 28.87 23.59
CA LYS A 212 -3.22 28.45 24.49
C LYS A 212 -4.27 29.53 24.71
N GLU A 213 -3.84 30.80 24.77
CA GLU A 213 -4.76 31.93 24.89
C GLU A 213 -5.53 32.17 23.58
N VAL A 214 -4.88 31.99 22.42
CA VAL A 214 -5.54 32.00 21.10
C VAL A 214 -6.57 30.87 21.00
N GLN A 215 -6.20 29.64 21.40
CA GLN A 215 -7.12 28.49 21.44
C GLN A 215 -8.33 28.75 22.36
N LYS A 216 -8.09 29.27 23.57
CA LYS A 216 -9.19 29.63 24.50
C LYS A 216 -10.09 30.71 23.91
N TRP A 217 -9.51 31.74 23.33
CA TRP A 217 -10.27 32.81 22.70
C TRP A 217 -11.12 32.29 21.53
N PHE A 218 -10.55 31.43 20.68
CA PHE A 218 -11.27 30.79 19.58
C PHE A 218 -12.37 29.87 20.07
N LYS A 219 -12.17 29.16 21.19
CA LYS A 219 -13.21 28.35 21.82
C LYS A 219 -14.42 29.20 22.18
N ASP A 220 -14.22 30.38 22.74
CA ASP A 220 -15.31 31.28 23.10
C ASP A 220 -16.05 31.80 21.85
N VAL A 221 -15.29 32.16 20.80
CA VAL A 221 -15.84 32.55 19.48
C VAL A 221 -16.67 31.42 18.87
N THR A 222 -16.12 30.22 18.77
CA THR A 222 -16.73 29.06 18.12
C THR A 222 -17.91 28.47 18.90
N THR A 223 -17.89 28.56 20.23
CA THR A 223 -19.04 28.22 21.08
C THR A 223 -20.24 29.10 20.72
N CYS A 224 -20.01 30.39 20.49
CA CYS A 224 -21.05 31.33 20.12
C CYS A 224 -21.48 31.22 18.64
N LEU A 225 -20.65 30.63 17.77
CA LEU A 225 -20.96 30.33 16.37
C LEU A 225 -21.73 29.02 16.17
N SER A 226 -21.71 28.12 17.15
CA SER A 226 -22.45 26.86 17.09
C SER A 226 -23.94 27.13 17.20
N SER A 227 -24.71 26.71 16.19
CA SER A 227 -26.14 26.97 16.11
C SER A 227 -26.87 25.82 15.40
N GLY A 228 -28.08 25.53 15.88
CA GLY A 228 -28.91 24.44 15.37
C GLY A 228 -28.21 23.10 15.47
N GLN A 229 -28.00 22.44 14.33
CA GLN A 229 -27.34 21.14 14.27
C GLN A 229 -25.82 21.25 14.04
N ILE A 230 -25.28 22.43 13.73
CA ILE A 230 -23.85 22.57 13.48
C ILE A 230 -23.11 22.90 14.77
N VAL A 231 -22.04 22.16 15.02
CA VAL A 231 -21.21 22.32 16.20
C VAL A 231 -19.73 22.45 15.84
N PHE A 232 -19.07 23.39 16.48
CA PHE A 232 -17.62 23.53 16.45
C PHE A 232 -17.06 22.78 17.67
N ARG A 233 -16.24 21.76 17.43
CA ARG A 233 -15.68 20.90 18.48
C ARG A 233 -14.17 21.09 18.57
N GLU A 234 -13.69 21.24 19.80
CA GLU A 234 -12.27 21.20 20.11
C GLU A 234 -11.80 19.73 20.02
N THR A 235 -10.86 19.48 19.10
CA THR A 235 -10.39 18.13 18.74
C THR A 235 -8.88 17.94 18.91
N ASN A 236 -8.18 18.96 19.41
CA ASN A 236 -6.72 18.98 19.65
C ASN A 236 -6.17 17.82 20.53
N ASN A 237 -7.04 17.16 21.31
CA ASN A 237 -6.65 16.06 22.19
C ASN A 237 -7.02 14.67 21.64
N THR A 238 -7.83 14.59 20.59
CA THR A 238 -8.39 13.33 20.09
C THR A 238 -7.84 13.01 18.70
N PRO A 239 -6.97 12.00 18.56
CA PRO A 239 -6.49 11.59 17.25
C PRO A 239 -7.58 10.80 16.52
N TYR A 240 -8.22 11.44 15.55
CA TYR A 240 -9.31 10.82 14.78
C TYR A 240 -9.10 10.93 13.25
N LEU A 241 -8.19 11.81 12.81
CA LEU A 241 -7.89 12.06 11.40
C LEU A 241 -6.59 11.32 11.01
N ASN A 242 -6.64 9.99 10.93
CA ASN A 242 -5.47 9.11 10.70
C ASN A 242 -4.29 9.41 11.64
N GLY A 243 -4.58 9.60 12.93
CA GLY A 243 -3.58 9.91 13.96
C GLY A 243 -3.34 11.40 14.19
N TYR A 244 -3.77 12.27 13.28
CA TYR A 244 -3.70 13.72 13.47
C TYR A 244 -4.78 14.24 14.42
N LYS A 245 -4.47 15.39 15.05
CA LYS A 245 -5.27 16.08 16.06
C LYS A 245 -5.46 17.55 15.65
N PRO A 246 -6.35 17.85 14.71
CA PRO A 246 -6.65 19.24 14.37
C PRO A 246 -7.18 19.99 15.60
N ASP A 247 -6.97 21.30 15.67
CA ASP A 247 -7.44 22.08 16.83
C ASP A 247 -8.96 22.09 16.96
N PHE A 248 -9.63 22.43 15.86
CA PHE A 248 -11.08 22.45 15.77
C PHE A 248 -11.58 21.70 14.56
N SER A 249 -12.73 21.06 14.73
CA SER A 249 -13.42 20.35 13.66
C SER A 249 -14.90 20.61 13.76
N ILE A 250 -15.52 20.84 12.60
CA ILE A 250 -16.91 21.22 12.49
C ILE A 250 -17.71 19.99 12.06
N PHE A 251 -18.83 19.74 12.74
CA PHE A 251 -19.68 18.57 12.54
C PHE A 251 -21.15 18.97 12.52
N ASN A 252 -21.99 18.07 11.98
CA ASN A 252 -23.40 18.03 12.39
C ASN A 252 -23.50 17.17 13.67
N ILE A 253 -24.21 17.67 14.68
CA ILE A 253 -24.35 17.00 15.99
C ILE A 253 -24.96 15.59 15.87
N ASN A 254 -25.83 15.35 14.88
CA ASN A 254 -26.43 14.04 14.64
C ASN A 254 -25.42 13.02 14.10
N ASP A 255 -24.31 13.50 13.52
CA ASP A 255 -23.26 12.68 12.93
C ASP A 255 -22.23 12.21 13.99
N ILE A 256 -22.18 12.87 15.15
CA ILE A 256 -21.19 12.63 16.23
C ILE A 256 -21.85 12.36 17.61
N PRO A 257 -22.68 11.31 17.75
CA PRO A 257 -23.26 10.98 19.04
C PRO A 257 -22.15 10.69 20.07
N ASN A 258 -22.32 11.21 21.29
CA ASN A 258 -21.35 11.08 22.38
C ASN A 258 -19.93 11.53 22.00
N ASP A 259 -19.82 12.55 21.13
CA ASP A 259 -18.55 13.11 20.65
C ASP A 259 -17.62 12.04 20.01
N SER A 260 -18.22 11.02 19.38
CA SER A 260 -17.51 10.02 18.57
C SER A 260 -17.09 10.61 17.23
N TYR A 261 -15.92 11.25 17.19
CA TYR A 261 -15.39 11.87 15.98
C TYR A 261 -14.92 10.84 14.95
N THR A 262 -15.38 10.98 13.71
CA THR A 262 -14.94 10.18 12.56
C THR A 262 -14.63 11.09 11.38
N VAL A 263 -13.71 10.68 10.51
CA VAL A 263 -13.31 11.48 9.35
C VAL A 263 -14.48 11.73 8.39
N ILE A 264 -15.34 10.72 8.22
CA ILE A 264 -16.51 10.81 7.33
C ILE A 264 -17.50 11.89 7.80
N ALA A 265 -17.58 12.14 9.11
CA ALA A 265 -18.50 13.13 9.69
C ALA A 265 -17.97 14.57 9.66
N VAL A 266 -16.71 14.80 9.26
CA VAL A 266 -16.10 16.15 9.27
C VAL A 266 -16.66 17.02 8.15
N GLN A 267 -17.30 18.12 8.51
CA GLN A 267 -17.70 19.14 7.54
C GLN A 267 -16.50 19.96 7.08
N THR A 268 -15.73 20.47 8.02
CA THR A 268 -14.49 21.21 7.75
C THR A 268 -13.61 21.26 9.00
N ILE A 269 -12.37 21.68 8.83
CA ILE A 269 -11.33 21.74 9.86
C ILE A 269 -10.85 23.19 9.97
N LEU A 270 -10.57 23.61 11.21
CA LEU A 270 -9.91 24.86 11.51
C LEU A 270 -8.71 24.56 12.43
N GLU A 271 -7.51 24.75 11.89
CA GLU A 271 -6.25 24.64 12.63
C GLU A 271 -5.84 26.04 13.14
N LEU A 272 -5.31 26.10 14.36
CA LEU A 272 -4.83 27.32 14.97
C LEU A 272 -3.30 27.32 15.07
N LYS A 273 -2.71 28.51 14.96
CA LYS A 273 -1.29 28.72 15.18
C LYS A 273 -1.06 29.90 16.09
N LYS A 274 0.13 29.92 16.70
CA LYS A 274 0.60 31.10 17.41
C LYS A 274 0.84 32.22 16.41
N HIS A 275 0.34 33.41 16.71
CA HIS A 275 0.62 34.60 15.91
C HIS A 275 2.13 34.89 15.82
N LYS A 276 2.57 35.21 14.60
CA LYS A 276 3.96 35.58 14.28
C LYS A 276 3.98 37.01 13.79
N ARG A 277 5.09 37.72 14.03
CA ARG A 277 5.30 39.10 13.54
C ARG A 277 5.32 39.21 12.01
N THR A 278 5.46 38.09 11.31
CA THR A 278 5.45 38.01 9.85
C THR A 278 4.04 37.77 9.35
N ILE A 279 3.66 38.47 8.27
CA ILE A 279 2.37 38.27 7.61
C ILE A 279 2.36 36.88 6.95
N GLY A 280 1.30 36.13 7.20
CA GLY A 280 1.03 34.84 6.57
C GLY A 280 1.62 33.63 7.30
N PHE A 281 1.41 32.46 6.70
CA PHE A 281 1.75 31.16 7.27
C PHE A 281 2.92 30.52 6.53
N SER A 282 3.74 29.77 7.28
CA SER A 282 4.88 29.03 6.73
C SER A 282 4.45 27.82 5.88
N ASP A 283 5.33 27.37 5.00
CA ASP A 283 5.06 26.20 4.14
C ASP A 283 4.85 24.93 4.96
N GLU A 284 5.47 24.82 6.14
CA GLU A 284 5.26 23.71 7.07
C GLU A 284 3.84 23.72 7.65
N GLU A 285 3.32 24.90 8.03
CA GLU A 285 1.95 25.05 8.55
C GLU A 285 0.91 24.76 7.47
N LYS A 286 1.15 25.24 6.25
CA LYS A 286 0.29 24.93 5.09
C LYS A 286 0.40 23.46 4.68
N GLY A 287 1.58 22.85 4.78
CA GLY A 287 1.81 21.43 4.52
C GLY A 287 1.04 20.52 5.49
N GLN A 288 0.99 20.87 6.78
CA GLN A 288 0.14 20.17 7.76
C GLN A 288 -1.35 20.27 7.38
N LEU A 289 -1.81 21.45 6.99
CA LEU A 289 -3.19 21.66 6.56
C LEU A 289 -3.52 20.83 5.29
N MET A 290 -2.54 20.69 4.40
CA MET A 290 -2.64 19.87 3.19
C MET A 290 -2.78 18.38 3.54
N ASP A 291 -2.05 17.88 4.54
CA ASP A 291 -2.20 16.50 5.03
C ASP A 291 -3.65 16.25 5.51
N TYR A 292 -4.25 17.21 6.22
CA TYR A 292 -5.64 17.11 6.66
C TYR A 292 -6.61 17.06 5.49
N LEU A 293 -6.41 17.96 4.51
CA LEU A 293 -7.21 18.04 3.31
C LEU A 293 -7.13 16.73 2.50
N HIS A 294 -5.94 16.15 2.34
CA HIS A 294 -5.76 14.87 1.66
C HIS A 294 -6.54 13.73 2.31
N ILE A 295 -6.49 13.63 3.65
CA ILE A 295 -7.24 12.59 4.37
C ILE A 295 -8.75 12.76 4.16
N LEU A 296 -9.26 14.00 4.17
CA LEU A 296 -10.67 14.27 3.87
C LEU A 296 -11.03 13.88 2.42
N ILE A 297 -10.17 14.19 1.46
CA ILE A 297 -10.36 13.82 0.05
C ILE A 297 -10.39 12.30 -0.13
N GLU A 298 -9.56 11.56 0.59
CA GLU A 298 -9.55 10.09 0.52
C GLU A 298 -10.78 9.46 1.16
N GLN A 299 -11.22 10.01 2.31
CA GLN A 299 -12.31 9.44 3.11
C GLN A 299 -13.71 9.88 2.66
N GLN A 300 -13.85 11.00 1.95
CA GLN A 300 -15.14 11.57 1.51
C GLN A 300 -15.25 11.59 -0.04
N LEU A 301 -15.33 10.41 -0.66
CA LEU A 301 -15.21 10.27 -2.12
C LEU A 301 -16.27 10.98 -2.96
N LEU A 302 -17.52 11.06 -2.48
CA LEU A 302 -18.60 11.74 -3.24
C LEU A 302 -18.60 13.26 -3.06
N ARG A 303 -17.79 13.78 -2.14
CA ARG A 303 -17.67 15.22 -1.95
C ARG A 303 -16.79 15.79 -3.06
N ARG A 304 -17.33 16.82 -3.74
CA ARG A 304 -16.64 17.53 -4.82
C ARG A 304 -15.68 18.59 -4.27
N LEU A 305 -16.21 19.48 -3.43
CA LEU A 305 -15.51 20.68 -2.97
C LEU A 305 -15.09 20.52 -1.51
N PHE A 306 -13.90 20.96 -1.19
CA PHE A 306 -13.33 20.90 0.15
C PHE A 306 -12.75 22.25 0.50
N ALA A 307 -12.96 22.71 1.72
CA ALA A 307 -12.24 23.83 2.31
C ALA A 307 -11.82 23.46 3.73
N VAL A 308 -10.58 23.79 4.07
CA VAL A 308 -10.00 23.71 5.41
C VAL A 308 -9.33 25.04 5.74
N PHE A 309 -9.26 25.37 7.02
CA PHE A 309 -8.93 26.70 7.48
C PHE A 309 -7.73 26.67 8.43
N LEU A 310 -6.92 27.72 8.36
CA LEU A 310 -5.78 27.95 9.24
C LEU A 310 -5.84 29.39 9.74
N SER A 311 -5.68 29.60 11.04
CA SER A 311 -5.71 30.95 11.61
C SER A 311 -4.70 31.12 12.74
N ASP A 312 -4.19 32.33 12.89
CA ASP A 312 -3.40 32.75 14.04
C ASP A 312 -4.14 33.78 14.92
N GLY A 313 -5.43 34.00 14.66
CA GLY A 313 -6.26 34.98 15.32
C GLY A 313 -6.19 36.40 14.74
N ILE A 314 -5.26 36.67 13.82
CA ILE A 314 -5.17 37.95 13.09
C ILE A 314 -5.49 37.74 11.61
N PHE A 315 -4.94 36.69 11.02
CA PHE A 315 -5.20 36.26 9.66
C PHE A 315 -5.95 34.95 9.65
N LEU A 316 -6.71 34.75 8.57
CA LEU A 316 -7.36 33.49 8.28
C LEU A 316 -7.03 33.10 6.84
N TYR A 317 -6.44 31.92 6.70
CA TYR A 317 -6.08 31.30 5.46
C TYR A 317 -7.04 30.15 5.14
N VAL A 318 -7.47 30.11 3.88
CA VAL A 318 -8.38 29.11 3.33
C VAL A 318 -7.57 28.29 2.33
N MET A 319 -7.59 26.97 2.51
CA MET A 319 -7.10 26.02 1.51
C MET A 319 -8.27 25.19 1.01
N ALA A 320 -8.43 25.10 -0.30
CA ALA A 320 -9.53 24.41 -0.91
C ALA A 320 -9.11 23.50 -2.06
N PHE A 321 -9.96 22.53 -2.35
CA PHE A 321 -9.79 21.59 -3.45
C PHE A 321 -11.11 21.33 -4.15
N ASP A 322 -11.10 21.36 -5.49
CA ASP A 322 -12.20 20.90 -6.34
C ASP A 322 -11.80 19.60 -7.03
N ARG A 323 -12.43 18.50 -6.62
CA ARG A 323 -12.19 17.16 -7.16
C ARG A 323 -12.47 17.06 -8.65
N ASN A 324 -13.47 17.78 -9.16
CA ASN A 324 -13.85 17.65 -10.57
C ASN A 324 -12.82 18.30 -11.50
N THR A 325 -12.24 19.42 -11.09
CA THR A 325 -11.22 20.13 -11.86
C THR A 325 -9.80 19.72 -11.45
N ASN A 326 -9.66 18.96 -10.35
CA ASN A 326 -8.41 18.61 -9.70
C ASN A 326 -7.55 19.85 -9.40
N ARG A 327 -8.19 20.95 -9.01
CA ARG A 327 -7.52 22.22 -8.72
C ARG A 327 -7.51 22.50 -7.23
N HIS A 328 -6.39 23.07 -6.78
CA HIS A 328 -6.23 23.59 -5.43
C HIS A 328 -6.34 25.10 -5.48
N GLN A 329 -7.09 25.68 -4.54
CA GLN A 329 -7.25 27.12 -4.41
C GLN A 329 -6.81 27.56 -3.02
N GLU A 330 -6.28 28.78 -2.92
CA GLU A 330 -6.00 29.38 -1.63
C GLU A 330 -6.36 30.86 -1.58
N CYS A 331 -6.65 31.33 -0.37
CA CYS A 331 -6.96 32.72 -0.07
C CYS A 331 -6.51 33.07 1.35
N GLN A 332 -6.01 34.29 1.55
CA GLN A 332 -5.75 34.84 2.88
C GLN A 332 -6.59 36.10 3.10
N THR A 333 -7.16 36.21 4.30
CA THR A 333 -8.01 37.33 4.72
C THR A 333 -7.62 37.79 6.13
N ASP A 334 -8.08 38.97 6.54
CA ASP A 334 -8.12 39.30 7.96
C ASP A 334 -9.08 38.35 8.70
N PHE A 335 -8.88 38.20 10.01
CA PHE A 335 -9.64 37.25 10.82
C PHE A 335 -11.16 37.49 10.75
N LEU A 336 -11.62 38.75 10.77
CA LEU A 336 -13.05 39.07 10.79
C LEU A 336 -13.71 38.71 9.45
N THR A 337 -13.07 39.03 8.33
CA THR A 337 -13.53 38.61 7.01
C THR A 337 -13.55 37.09 6.88
N GLY A 338 -12.48 36.43 7.33
CA GLY A 338 -12.36 34.98 7.28
C GLY A 338 -13.41 34.24 8.11
N ILE A 339 -13.69 34.68 9.34
CA ILE A 339 -14.68 34.01 10.19
C ILE A 339 -16.11 34.22 9.67
N ARG A 340 -16.39 35.38 9.05
CA ARG A 340 -17.64 35.64 8.33
C ARG A 340 -17.78 34.71 7.12
N LEU A 341 -16.69 34.45 6.41
CA LEU A 341 -16.67 33.50 5.30
C LEU A 341 -16.98 32.08 5.80
N ILE A 342 -16.28 31.59 6.82
CA ILE A 342 -16.54 30.26 7.41
C ILE A 342 -18.01 30.11 7.81
N HIS A 343 -18.53 31.11 8.54
CA HIS A 343 -19.93 31.13 8.95
C HIS A 343 -20.88 31.08 7.74
N THR A 344 -20.61 31.87 6.71
CA THR A 344 -21.44 31.90 5.49
C THR A 344 -21.40 30.55 4.77
N LEU A 345 -20.22 29.96 4.56
CA LEU A 345 -20.08 28.69 3.86
C LEU A 345 -20.84 27.56 4.56
N ILE A 346 -20.76 27.50 5.89
CA ILE A 346 -21.45 26.50 6.71
C ILE A 346 -22.97 26.67 6.63
N TYR A 347 -23.47 27.86 6.95
CA TYR A 347 -24.91 28.07 7.11
C TYR A 347 -25.66 28.29 5.79
N GLN A 348 -24.96 28.59 4.70
CA GLN A 348 -25.49 28.53 3.33
C GLN A 348 -25.35 27.14 2.69
N ASN A 349 -24.89 26.15 3.45
CA ASN A 349 -24.77 24.76 2.99
C ASN A 349 -23.89 24.62 1.74
N SER A 350 -22.81 25.42 1.67
CA SER A 350 -21.89 25.42 0.53
C SER A 350 -21.20 24.08 0.38
N GLY A 351 -20.99 23.65 -0.86
CA GLY A 351 -20.26 22.44 -1.18
C GLY A 351 -18.86 22.38 -0.54
N TYR A 352 -18.23 23.54 -0.29
CA TYR A 352 -16.92 23.63 0.36
C TYR A 352 -16.90 23.14 1.81
N THR A 353 -18.04 23.14 2.52
CA THR A 353 -18.14 22.69 3.94
C THR A 353 -19.15 21.55 4.13
N LYS A 354 -20.13 21.42 3.24
CA LYS A 354 -21.15 20.38 3.28
C LYS A 354 -20.60 19.00 2.97
N ILE A 355 -21.04 18.00 3.73
CA ILE A 355 -20.85 16.58 3.40
C ILE A 355 -21.95 16.13 2.43
N CYS A 356 -21.59 15.49 1.33
CA CYS A 356 -22.54 15.00 0.33
C CYS A 356 -23.14 13.63 0.68
N GLU A 357 -22.44 12.80 1.45
CA GLU A 357 -22.89 11.48 1.86
C GLU A 357 -23.65 11.52 3.20
N SER A 358 -24.69 10.69 3.31
CA SER A 358 -25.27 10.40 4.61
C SER A 358 -24.26 9.57 5.42
N THR A 359 -23.88 10.04 6.60
CA THR A 359 -23.05 9.27 7.53
C THR A 359 -23.84 8.14 8.21
N ILE A 360 -25.17 8.16 8.05
CA ILE A 360 -26.11 7.20 8.64
C ILE A 360 -26.89 6.51 7.52
N ILE A 361 -27.02 5.19 7.60
CA ILE A 361 -27.77 4.36 6.66
C ILE A 361 -28.94 3.73 7.40
N ASP A 362 -30.14 3.88 6.83
CA ASP A 362 -31.30 3.09 7.24
C ASP A 362 -31.19 1.68 6.63
N PHE A 363 -30.92 0.69 7.48
CA PHE A 363 -30.73 -0.70 7.08
C PHE A 363 -31.90 -1.58 7.53
N THR A 364 -32.61 -2.16 6.57
CA THR A 364 -33.66 -3.13 6.84
C THR A 364 -33.06 -4.50 7.16
N LYS A 365 -33.07 -4.90 8.43
CA LYS A 365 -32.65 -6.22 8.90
C LYS A 365 -33.83 -7.19 8.89
N GLN A 366 -33.65 -8.36 8.28
CA GLN A 366 -34.63 -9.43 8.31
C GLN A 366 -34.54 -10.19 9.64
N ILE A 367 -35.66 -10.36 10.35
CA ILE A 367 -35.75 -11.11 11.62
C ILE A 367 -36.37 -12.49 11.37
N SER A 368 -37.29 -12.59 10.42
CA SER A 368 -37.93 -13.84 9.98
C SER A 368 -38.38 -13.73 8.53
N SER A 369 -39.01 -14.78 7.99
CA SER A 369 -39.54 -14.78 6.62
C SER A 369 -40.52 -13.64 6.33
N THR A 370 -41.21 -13.10 7.34
CA THR A 370 -42.25 -12.08 7.19
C THR A 370 -42.01 -10.79 7.98
N ARG A 371 -41.01 -10.75 8.87
CA ARG A 371 -40.73 -9.58 9.72
C ARG A 371 -39.35 -8.99 9.45
N THR A 372 -39.34 -7.68 9.31
CA THR A 372 -38.13 -6.86 9.21
C THR A 372 -38.12 -5.80 10.32
N THR A 373 -36.93 -5.32 10.65
CA THR A 373 -36.73 -4.15 11.50
C THR A 373 -35.78 -3.18 10.82
N MET A 374 -35.92 -1.89 11.10
CA MET A 374 -35.02 -0.86 10.60
C MET A 374 -33.94 -0.60 11.66
N VAL A 375 -32.68 -0.66 11.24
CA VAL A 375 -31.50 -0.37 12.06
C VAL A 375 -30.77 0.80 11.42
N LYS A 376 -30.40 1.80 12.22
CA LYS A 376 -29.55 2.91 11.75
C LYS A 376 -28.09 2.53 11.92
N ILE A 377 -27.38 2.37 10.81
CA ILE A 377 -25.95 2.07 10.80
C ILE A 377 -25.18 3.37 10.59
N ARG A 378 -24.19 3.63 11.43
CA ARG A 378 -23.29 4.77 11.28
C ARG A 378 -21.99 4.35 10.60
N LEU A 379 -21.60 5.09 9.57
CA LEU A 379 -20.33 4.92 8.88
C LEU A 379 -19.19 5.51 9.71
N LYS A 380 -18.10 4.77 9.85
CA LYS A 380 -16.91 5.21 10.60
C LYS A 380 -15.75 5.59 9.69
N GLU A 381 -15.40 4.71 8.77
CA GLU A 381 -14.19 4.85 7.95
C GLU A 381 -14.46 4.30 6.56
N PHE A 382 -13.93 4.95 5.54
CA PHE A 382 -14.00 4.47 4.18
C PHE A 382 -12.83 3.51 3.95
N LEU A 383 -13.16 2.25 3.63
CA LEU A 383 -12.17 1.18 3.48
C LEU A 383 -11.74 0.97 2.03
N GLY A 384 -12.64 1.22 1.08
CA GLY A 384 -12.32 1.03 -0.32
C GLY A 384 -13.52 1.12 -1.26
N LYS A 385 -13.22 1.27 -2.55
CA LYS A 385 -14.20 1.30 -3.63
C LYS A 385 -13.84 0.22 -4.64
N GLY A 386 -14.73 -0.74 -4.82
CA GLY A 386 -14.68 -1.70 -5.93
C GLY A 386 -15.30 -1.13 -7.20
N SER A 387 -15.38 -1.96 -8.25
CA SER A 387 -15.95 -1.58 -9.54
C SER A 387 -17.40 -1.06 -9.44
N SER A 388 -18.19 -1.63 -8.53
CA SER A 388 -19.64 -1.39 -8.41
C SER A 388 -20.10 -1.08 -6.98
N ALA A 389 -19.20 -1.07 -6.00
CA ALA A 389 -19.54 -0.94 -4.60
C ALA A 389 -18.54 -0.08 -3.82
N ARG A 390 -19.01 0.54 -2.75
CA ARG A 390 -18.20 1.23 -1.74
C ARG A 390 -18.25 0.44 -0.44
N VAL A 391 -17.14 0.40 0.28
CA VAL A 391 -17.02 -0.36 1.52
C VAL A 391 -16.61 0.57 2.64
N TYR A 392 -17.32 0.49 3.76
CA TYR A 392 -17.07 1.29 4.95
C TYR A 392 -16.95 0.41 6.19
N LYS A 393 -16.15 0.83 7.15
CA LYS A 393 -16.13 0.30 8.51
C LYS A 393 -17.34 0.81 9.27
N ILE A 394 -17.96 -0.08 10.03
CA ILE A 394 -19.10 0.19 10.91
C ILE A 394 -18.95 -0.56 12.22
N ASP A 395 -19.74 -0.19 13.23
CA ASP A 395 -20.00 -1.07 14.37
C ASP A 395 -21.32 -1.80 14.10
N TRP A 396 -21.25 -3.13 14.03
CA TRP A 396 -22.42 -3.99 13.94
C TRP A 396 -22.56 -4.77 15.24
N GLU A 397 -23.63 -4.50 16.00
CA GLU A 397 -23.90 -5.16 17.29
C GLU A 397 -22.72 -5.05 18.27
N CYS A 398 -22.16 -3.84 18.39
CA CYS A 398 -21.00 -3.50 19.23
C CYS A 398 -19.64 -4.07 18.76
N GLU A 399 -19.58 -4.67 17.59
CA GLU A 399 -18.35 -5.23 17.03
C GLU A 399 -17.96 -4.59 15.69
N PRO A 400 -16.67 -4.42 15.39
CA PRO A 400 -16.22 -3.90 14.09
C PRO A 400 -16.65 -4.80 12.93
N ALA A 401 -17.26 -4.22 11.91
CA ALA A 401 -17.63 -4.92 10.68
C ALA A 401 -17.44 -4.01 9.47
N ALA A 402 -17.47 -4.59 8.27
CA ALA A 402 -17.47 -3.86 7.01
C ALA A 402 -18.87 -3.90 6.38
N ILE A 403 -19.34 -2.77 5.87
CA ILE A 403 -20.55 -2.69 5.04
C ILE A 403 -20.16 -2.38 3.59
N LYS A 404 -20.48 -3.29 2.68
CA LYS A 404 -20.40 -3.10 1.23
C LYS A 404 -21.75 -2.56 0.75
N MET A 405 -21.72 -1.44 0.04
CA MET A 405 -22.90 -0.72 -0.46
C MET A 405 -22.80 -0.57 -1.98
N SER A 406 -23.84 -0.99 -2.71
CA SER A 406 -23.93 -0.89 -4.16
C SER A 406 -25.26 -0.31 -4.61
N SER A 407 -25.28 0.31 -5.79
CA SER A 407 -26.53 0.60 -6.49
C SER A 407 -27.17 -0.67 -7.07
N ASN A 408 -26.35 -1.70 -7.29
CA ASN A 408 -26.77 -2.97 -7.88
C ASN A 408 -27.16 -3.97 -6.78
N ASN A 409 -27.88 -5.01 -7.18
CA ASN A 409 -28.33 -6.05 -6.26
C ASN A 409 -27.14 -6.92 -5.82
N LEU A 410 -26.86 -6.98 -4.51
CA LEU A 410 -25.84 -7.81 -3.87
C LEU A 410 -26.37 -9.16 -3.37
N GLY A 411 -27.63 -9.49 -3.65
CA GLY A 411 -28.30 -10.71 -3.18
C GLY A 411 -27.63 -11.99 -3.69
N TYR A 412 -27.05 -11.97 -4.90
CA TYR A 412 -26.32 -13.12 -5.43
C TYR A 412 -25.04 -13.40 -4.61
N GLU A 413 -24.20 -12.38 -4.42
CA GLU A 413 -23.00 -12.46 -3.58
C GLU A 413 -23.35 -12.87 -2.14
N ALA A 414 -24.43 -12.30 -1.59
CA ALA A 414 -24.91 -12.66 -0.26
C ALA A 414 -25.30 -14.14 -0.15
N ASN A 415 -25.87 -14.74 -1.20
CA ASN A 415 -26.23 -16.15 -1.21
C ASN A 415 -24.99 -17.05 -1.27
N ILE A 416 -24.02 -16.74 -2.13
CA ILE A 416 -22.74 -17.47 -2.19
C ILE A 416 -22.06 -17.45 -0.81
N LEU A 417 -21.96 -16.28 -0.17
CA LEU A 417 -21.34 -16.17 1.16
C LEU A 417 -22.10 -16.94 2.25
N LYS A 418 -23.44 -17.00 2.18
CA LYS A 418 -24.26 -17.82 3.11
C LYS A 418 -24.04 -19.31 2.90
N GLU A 419 -23.86 -19.76 1.67
CA GLU A 419 -23.58 -21.16 1.37
C GLU A 419 -22.18 -21.56 1.87
N LEU A 420 -21.19 -20.68 1.64
CA LEU A 420 -19.83 -20.89 2.13
C LEU A 420 -19.73 -20.87 3.67
N SER A 421 -20.53 -20.04 4.35
CA SER A 421 -20.47 -19.95 5.81
C SER A 421 -20.84 -21.26 6.53
N VAL A 422 -21.67 -22.12 5.91
CA VAL A 422 -22.01 -23.46 6.44
C VAL A 422 -20.77 -24.36 6.57
N HIS A 423 -19.75 -24.11 5.75
CA HIS A 423 -18.55 -24.93 5.69
C HIS A 423 -17.37 -24.37 6.49
N ASN A 424 -17.52 -23.25 7.20
CA ASN A 424 -16.46 -22.62 8.02
C ASN A 424 -15.14 -22.43 7.25
N PHE A 425 -15.17 -21.70 6.13
CA PHE A 425 -13.95 -21.25 5.46
C PHE A 425 -13.32 -20.08 6.22
N THR A 426 -12.04 -20.20 6.59
CA THR A 426 -11.31 -19.21 7.39
C THR A 426 -10.87 -17.97 6.61
N ASN A 427 -10.66 -18.11 5.30
CA ASN A 427 -10.14 -17.06 4.42
C ASN A 427 -11.24 -16.41 3.55
N VAL A 428 -12.49 -16.51 4.00
CA VAL A 428 -13.69 -16.00 3.32
C VAL A 428 -14.45 -15.09 4.27
N PRO A 429 -14.99 -13.95 3.80
CA PRO A 429 -15.81 -13.09 4.64
C PRO A 429 -17.04 -13.81 5.19
N ILE A 430 -17.31 -13.62 6.47
CA ILE A 430 -18.53 -14.07 7.13
C ILE A 430 -19.59 -12.99 6.94
N ILE A 431 -20.71 -13.36 6.33
CA ILE A 431 -21.89 -12.52 6.21
C ILE A 431 -22.65 -12.44 7.54
N LEU A 432 -22.89 -11.23 8.03
CA LEU A 432 -23.65 -10.97 9.26
C LEU A 432 -25.10 -10.54 8.97
N ALA A 433 -25.28 -9.73 7.93
CA ALA A 433 -26.58 -9.27 7.47
C ALA A 433 -26.51 -8.82 6.01
N ASN A 434 -27.63 -8.87 5.31
CA ASN A 434 -27.74 -8.26 4.00
C ASN A 434 -29.16 -7.74 3.73
N ASN A 435 -29.24 -6.79 2.82
CA ASN A 435 -30.46 -6.47 2.10
C ASN A 435 -30.13 -6.47 0.59
N ASN A 436 -31.00 -5.90 -0.26
CA ASN A 436 -30.77 -5.91 -1.72
C ASN A 436 -29.47 -5.20 -2.13
N ASN A 437 -29.08 -4.12 -1.45
CA ASN A 437 -28.05 -3.20 -1.92
C ASN A 437 -26.85 -3.11 -0.95
N ASN A 438 -26.99 -3.68 0.23
CA ASN A 438 -26.00 -3.60 1.30
C ASN A 438 -25.69 -5.00 1.85
N LEU A 439 -24.42 -5.25 2.11
CA LEU A 439 -23.89 -6.48 2.67
C LEU A 439 -23.00 -6.12 3.87
N VAL A 440 -23.31 -6.65 5.04
CA VAL A 440 -22.50 -6.50 6.27
C VAL A 440 -21.68 -7.77 6.48
N ILE A 441 -20.36 -7.64 6.53
CA ILE A 441 -19.40 -8.75 6.61
C ILE A 441 -18.33 -8.54 7.68
N LYS A 442 -17.70 -9.64 8.08
CA LYS A 442 -16.46 -9.67 8.88
C LYS A 442 -15.42 -10.60 8.23
N PRO A 443 -14.12 -10.40 8.48
CA PRO A 443 -13.52 -9.32 9.27
C PRO A 443 -13.47 -8.00 8.49
N VAL A 444 -13.10 -6.91 9.18
CA VAL A 444 -12.70 -5.66 8.52
C VAL A 444 -11.30 -5.88 7.95
N CYS A 445 -11.15 -5.70 6.63
CA CYS A 445 -9.89 -5.98 5.95
C CYS A 445 -9.28 -4.70 5.39
N GLU A 446 -7.95 -4.69 5.27
CA GLU A 446 -7.17 -3.65 4.60
C GLU A 446 -6.49 -4.20 3.33
N TYR A 447 -6.12 -3.32 2.41
CA TYR A 447 -5.29 -3.71 1.28
C TYR A 447 -3.86 -4.02 1.74
N PHE A 448 -3.19 -4.94 1.05
CA PHE A 448 -1.76 -5.12 1.22
C PHE A 448 -1.01 -3.85 0.75
N ASN A 449 -0.34 -3.16 1.68
CA ASN A 449 0.40 -1.93 1.38
C ASN A 449 1.75 -2.23 0.69
N ASN A 450 2.03 -1.57 -0.43
CA ASN A 450 3.24 -1.75 -1.25
C ASN A 450 4.57 -1.30 -0.59
N ASN A 451 4.52 -0.63 0.56
CA ASN A 451 5.71 -0.01 1.15
C ASN A 451 6.60 -0.97 1.95
N LEU A 452 6.13 -2.18 2.25
CA LEU A 452 6.89 -3.26 2.87
C LEU A 452 6.36 -4.58 2.31
N ASN A 453 7.21 -5.61 2.22
CA ASN A 453 6.88 -6.97 1.79
C ASN A 453 5.80 -7.65 2.69
N ASN A 454 4.57 -7.14 2.71
CA ASN A 454 3.49 -7.64 3.56
C ASN A 454 2.81 -8.86 2.94
N PHE A 455 2.93 -9.08 1.64
CA PHE A 455 2.48 -10.32 1.01
C PHE A 455 3.57 -11.39 1.14
N GLN A 456 3.50 -12.18 2.21
CA GLN A 456 4.44 -13.25 2.54
C GLN A 456 4.00 -14.58 1.92
N ALA A 457 4.87 -15.59 1.91
CA ALA A 457 4.49 -16.84 1.25
C ALA A 457 3.38 -17.61 1.97
N GLN A 458 3.25 -17.44 3.29
CA GLN A 458 2.06 -17.91 4.01
C GLN A 458 0.76 -17.40 3.35
N HIS A 459 0.73 -16.17 2.84
CA HIS A 459 -0.44 -15.65 2.14
C HIS A 459 -0.64 -16.29 0.74
N TYR A 460 0.43 -16.66 0.02
CA TYR A 460 0.29 -17.45 -1.22
C TYR A 460 -0.33 -18.83 -0.89
N MET A 461 0.13 -19.45 0.19
CA MET A 461 -0.36 -20.74 0.66
C MET A 461 -1.81 -20.68 1.14
N ASP A 462 -2.18 -19.65 1.90
CA ASP A 462 -3.56 -19.45 2.35
C ASP A 462 -4.52 -19.34 1.15
N LEU A 463 -4.12 -18.61 0.11
CA LEU A 463 -4.93 -18.46 -1.10
C LEU A 463 -5.03 -19.77 -1.90
N LEU A 464 -3.92 -20.50 -2.10
CA LEU A 464 -3.95 -21.79 -2.81
C LEU A 464 -4.78 -22.84 -2.06
N ASN A 465 -4.62 -22.92 -0.73
CA ASN A 465 -5.40 -23.80 0.12
C ASN A 465 -6.90 -23.46 0.05
N LEU A 466 -7.24 -22.18 0.07
CA LEU A 466 -8.62 -21.73 -0.13
C LEU A 466 -9.16 -22.17 -1.49
N LEU A 467 -8.42 -21.91 -2.59
CA LEU A 467 -8.82 -22.29 -3.95
C LEU A 467 -9.06 -23.80 -4.07
N LYS A 468 -8.11 -24.61 -3.59
CA LYS A 468 -8.22 -26.08 -3.55
C LYS A 468 -9.49 -26.53 -2.81
N ARG A 469 -9.79 -25.88 -1.68
CA ARG A 469 -10.96 -26.21 -0.88
C ARG A 469 -12.25 -25.81 -1.59
N ILE A 470 -12.41 -24.57 -2.07
CA ILE A 470 -13.65 -24.14 -2.74
C ILE A 470 -13.92 -24.94 -4.03
N HIS A 471 -12.86 -25.29 -4.78
CA HIS A 471 -13.00 -26.13 -5.98
C HIS A 471 -13.49 -27.53 -5.66
N SER A 472 -13.12 -28.09 -4.49
CA SER A 472 -13.66 -29.39 -4.03
C SER A 472 -15.16 -29.36 -3.75
N PHE A 473 -15.73 -28.19 -3.48
CA PHE A 473 -17.17 -27.94 -3.36
C PHE A 473 -17.80 -27.44 -4.66
N ARG A 474 -17.08 -27.50 -5.79
CA ARG A 474 -17.50 -26.94 -7.10
C ARG A 474 -17.91 -25.46 -7.02
N VAL A 475 -17.18 -24.69 -6.21
CA VAL A 475 -17.28 -23.23 -6.18
C VAL A 475 -16.09 -22.64 -6.91
N PHE A 476 -16.34 -21.77 -7.90
CA PHE A 476 -15.32 -21.08 -8.68
C PHE A 476 -15.43 -19.58 -8.44
N HIS A 477 -14.33 -18.90 -8.08
CA HIS A 477 -14.37 -17.49 -7.71
C HIS A 477 -14.47 -16.57 -8.92
N ARG A 478 -13.74 -16.89 -10.00
CA ARG A 478 -13.76 -16.23 -11.33
C ARG A 478 -13.20 -14.81 -11.38
N ASP A 479 -12.90 -14.19 -10.24
CA ASP A 479 -12.26 -12.86 -10.17
C ASP A 479 -11.07 -12.81 -9.19
N ILE A 480 -10.13 -13.76 -9.29
CA ILE A 480 -8.91 -13.72 -8.49
C ILE A 480 -7.97 -12.64 -9.03
N ARG A 481 -7.69 -11.62 -8.20
CA ARG A 481 -6.86 -10.46 -8.56
C ARG A 481 -6.34 -9.74 -7.31
N PRO A 482 -5.26 -8.93 -7.42
CA PRO A 482 -4.70 -8.21 -6.28
C PRO A 482 -5.72 -7.42 -5.43
N SER A 483 -6.68 -6.75 -6.06
CA SER A 483 -7.68 -5.92 -5.34
C SER A 483 -8.73 -6.71 -4.57
N ASN A 484 -8.84 -8.02 -4.81
CA ASN A 484 -9.79 -8.90 -4.13
C ASN A 484 -9.08 -9.74 -3.05
N ILE A 485 -7.78 -9.53 -2.85
CA ILE A 485 -7.00 -10.19 -1.80
C ILE A 485 -6.68 -9.13 -0.75
N MET A 486 -7.25 -9.29 0.43
CA MET A 486 -7.13 -8.34 1.52
C MET A 486 -6.54 -9.01 2.77
N LEU A 487 -6.05 -8.19 3.69
CA LEU A 487 -5.48 -8.62 4.96
C LEU A 487 -6.46 -8.26 6.09
N ASP A 488 -6.87 -9.26 6.85
CA ASP A 488 -7.37 -9.04 8.20
C ASP A 488 -6.18 -8.70 9.10
N THR A 489 -6.03 -7.42 9.44
CA THR A 489 -4.89 -6.94 10.24
C THR A 489 -4.97 -7.37 11.70
N GLU A 490 -6.15 -7.72 12.21
CA GLU A 490 -6.33 -8.18 13.59
C GLU A 490 -5.78 -9.60 13.77
N ASN A 491 -6.04 -10.48 12.79
CA ASN A 491 -5.63 -11.89 12.84
C ASN A 491 -4.41 -12.21 11.96
N ASN A 492 -3.93 -11.23 11.18
CA ASN A 492 -2.91 -11.42 10.15
C ASN A 492 -3.25 -12.55 9.17
N LEU A 493 -4.50 -12.55 8.69
CA LEU A 493 -5.03 -13.57 7.79
C LEU A 493 -5.39 -12.99 6.43
N LEU A 494 -5.03 -13.71 5.37
CA LEU A 494 -5.51 -13.39 4.04
C LEU A 494 -7.01 -13.66 3.95
N VAL A 495 -7.76 -12.72 3.38
CA VAL A 495 -9.18 -12.86 3.08
C VAL A 495 -9.41 -12.60 1.60
N LEU A 496 -9.99 -13.59 0.91
CA LEU A 496 -10.44 -13.43 -0.47
C LEU A 496 -11.84 -12.80 -0.45
N VAL A 497 -11.93 -11.56 -0.93
CA VAL A 497 -13.16 -10.77 -0.95
C VAL A 497 -13.77 -10.71 -2.37
N ASP A 498 -14.96 -10.14 -2.46
CA ASP A 498 -15.70 -9.89 -3.70
C ASP A 498 -16.13 -11.16 -4.44
N TRP A 499 -17.14 -11.83 -3.86
CA TRP A 499 -17.71 -13.09 -4.37
C TRP A 499 -18.81 -12.87 -5.41
N GLY A 500 -18.95 -11.63 -5.93
CA GLY A 500 -20.02 -11.26 -6.85
C GLY A 500 -19.97 -11.99 -8.19
N SER A 501 -18.78 -12.39 -8.65
CA SER A 501 -18.58 -13.15 -9.90
C SER A 501 -18.53 -14.67 -9.67
N ALA A 502 -18.56 -15.13 -8.42
CA ALA A 502 -18.38 -16.54 -8.10
C ALA A 502 -19.60 -17.38 -8.52
N VAL A 503 -19.42 -18.67 -8.76
CA VAL A 503 -20.52 -19.61 -9.04
C VAL A 503 -20.37 -20.87 -8.23
N HIS A 504 -21.48 -21.43 -7.75
CA HIS A 504 -21.53 -22.68 -7.00
C HIS A 504 -22.32 -23.73 -7.76
N ASN A 505 -21.74 -24.93 -7.90
CA ASN A 505 -22.34 -26.05 -8.62
C ASN A 505 -22.90 -25.65 -10.00
N PRO A 506 -22.12 -24.94 -10.85
CA PRO A 506 -22.58 -24.66 -12.20
C PRO A 506 -22.89 -25.98 -12.91
N SER A 507 -23.95 -25.97 -13.71
CA SER A 507 -24.22 -27.06 -14.63
C SER A 507 -23.09 -27.19 -15.64
N ASP A 508 -23.01 -28.32 -16.34
CA ASP A 508 -22.03 -28.50 -17.41
C ASP A 508 -22.39 -27.70 -18.69
N ALA A 509 -23.34 -26.76 -18.59
CA ALA A 509 -23.68 -25.85 -19.67
C ALA A 509 -22.78 -24.61 -19.64
N PRO A 510 -22.35 -24.08 -20.82
CA PRO A 510 -21.57 -22.85 -20.87
C PRO A 510 -22.32 -21.64 -20.30
N ILE A 511 -21.65 -20.87 -19.44
CA ILE A 511 -22.16 -19.63 -18.84
C ILE A 511 -21.33 -18.42 -19.26
N LEU A 512 -21.89 -17.22 -19.17
CA LEU A 512 -21.19 -15.96 -19.49
C LEU A 512 -20.05 -15.69 -18.49
N TYR A 513 -18.92 -15.14 -18.95
CA TYR A 513 -17.82 -14.69 -18.10
C TYR A 513 -18.12 -13.33 -17.42
N GLU A 514 -17.96 -13.25 -16.10
CA GLU A 514 -18.25 -12.05 -15.29
C GLU A 514 -17.05 -11.59 -14.44
N GLY A 515 -15.86 -12.15 -14.68
CA GLY A 515 -14.63 -11.76 -13.99
C GLY A 515 -13.89 -10.60 -14.66
N THR A 516 -12.82 -10.12 -14.03
CA THR A 516 -11.94 -9.11 -14.63
C THR A 516 -11.18 -9.71 -15.82
N THR A 517 -11.39 -9.16 -17.02
CA THR A 517 -10.79 -9.67 -18.26
C THR A 517 -9.27 -9.71 -18.25
N THR A 518 -8.63 -8.74 -17.59
CA THR A 518 -7.17 -8.64 -17.49
C THR A 518 -6.50 -9.85 -16.83
N TYR A 519 -7.19 -10.57 -15.95
CA TYR A 519 -6.64 -11.74 -15.25
C TYR A 519 -7.18 -13.08 -15.81
N ALA A 520 -8.07 -13.04 -16.80
CA ALA A 520 -8.78 -14.21 -17.34
C ALA A 520 -7.85 -15.27 -17.97
N SER A 521 -8.12 -16.56 -17.72
CA SER A 521 -7.30 -17.67 -18.22
C SER A 521 -7.17 -17.71 -19.76
N PRO A 522 -6.15 -18.42 -20.30
CA PRO A 522 -5.99 -18.57 -21.74
C PRO A 522 -7.24 -19.11 -22.44
N SER A 523 -7.95 -20.08 -21.84
CA SER A 523 -9.19 -20.64 -22.39
C SER A 523 -10.30 -19.58 -22.57
N ILE A 524 -10.41 -18.66 -21.62
CA ILE A 524 -11.38 -17.56 -21.66
C ILE A 524 -10.98 -16.51 -22.70
N LEU A 525 -9.68 -16.20 -22.79
CA LEU A 525 -9.13 -15.27 -23.78
C LEU A 525 -9.28 -15.82 -25.21
N ASP A 526 -9.00 -17.09 -25.43
CA ASP A 526 -9.11 -17.76 -26.73
C ASP A 526 -10.55 -17.83 -27.22
N ASN A 527 -11.51 -17.93 -26.29
CA ASN A 527 -12.94 -17.84 -26.56
C ASN A 527 -13.46 -16.39 -26.60
N ASN A 528 -12.58 -15.39 -26.57
CA ASN A 528 -12.92 -13.96 -26.58
C ASN A 528 -14.01 -13.59 -25.56
N PHE A 529 -13.90 -14.11 -24.34
CA PHE A 529 -14.85 -13.91 -23.23
C PHE A 529 -16.28 -14.44 -23.49
N GLY A 530 -16.45 -15.32 -24.48
CA GLY A 530 -17.71 -16.01 -24.74
C GLY A 530 -18.13 -16.96 -23.62
N ASN A 531 -19.30 -17.58 -23.79
CA ASN A 531 -19.80 -18.54 -22.82
C ASN A 531 -18.82 -19.71 -22.67
N TYR A 532 -18.57 -20.13 -21.43
CA TYR A 532 -17.58 -21.14 -21.08
C TYR A 532 -18.06 -21.99 -19.89
N ILE A 533 -17.42 -23.15 -19.70
CA ILE A 533 -17.65 -23.99 -18.53
C ILE A 533 -16.55 -23.66 -17.51
N PRO A 534 -16.87 -23.14 -16.32
CA PRO A 534 -15.87 -22.80 -15.30
C PRO A 534 -15.07 -24.01 -14.85
N LYS A 535 -13.75 -23.81 -14.68
CA LYS A 535 -12.82 -24.86 -14.24
C LYS A 535 -11.90 -24.34 -13.12
N PRO A 536 -11.33 -25.24 -12.29
CA PRO A 536 -10.32 -24.88 -11.31
C PRO A 536 -9.13 -24.11 -11.92
N SER A 537 -8.69 -24.54 -13.11
CA SER A 537 -7.58 -23.93 -13.85
C SER A 537 -7.80 -22.45 -14.14
N ASP A 538 -9.04 -21.98 -14.27
CA ASP A 538 -9.33 -20.57 -14.56
C ASP A 538 -8.96 -19.66 -13.38
N ASP A 539 -9.29 -20.09 -12.16
CA ASP A 539 -8.88 -19.41 -10.93
C ASP A 539 -7.37 -19.53 -10.69
N LEU A 540 -6.75 -20.68 -11.03
CA LEU A 540 -5.31 -20.89 -10.86
C LEU A 540 -4.47 -20.04 -11.83
N HIS A 541 -4.90 -19.84 -13.08
CA HIS A 541 -4.23 -18.89 -13.98
C HIS A 541 -4.32 -17.47 -13.45
N SER A 542 -5.49 -17.09 -12.94
CA SER A 542 -5.72 -15.79 -12.32
C SER A 542 -4.85 -15.62 -11.07
N PHE A 543 -4.65 -16.68 -10.28
CA PHE A 543 -3.70 -16.72 -9.17
C PHE A 543 -2.26 -16.44 -9.63
N VAL A 544 -1.73 -17.15 -10.62
CA VAL A 544 -0.35 -16.95 -11.11
C VAL A 544 -0.11 -15.49 -11.53
N ARG A 545 -1.05 -14.92 -12.29
CA ARG A 545 -1.01 -13.52 -12.72
C ARG A 545 -1.10 -12.55 -11.54
N THR A 546 -1.91 -12.87 -10.55
CA THR A 546 -2.02 -12.08 -9.32
C THR A 546 -0.71 -12.07 -8.56
N VAL A 547 -0.09 -13.23 -8.37
CA VAL A 547 1.22 -13.35 -7.73
C VAL A 547 2.28 -12.56 -8.50
N TYR A 548 2.28 -12.62 -9.83
CA TYR A 548 3.17 -11.83 -10.67
C TYR A 548 3.05 -10.32 -10.40
N ILE A 549 1.82 -9.79 -10.40
CA ILE A 549 1.59 -8.35 -10.18
C ILE A 549 1.88 -7.91 -8.75
N MET A 550 1.56 -8.73 -7.76
CA MET A 550 1.88 -8.44 -6.36
C MET A 550 3.39 -8.34 -6.14
N ARG A 551 4.19 -9.12 -6.88
CA ARG A 551 5.67 -9.04 -6.86
C ARG A 551 6.24 -7.95 -7.75
N ASN A 552 5.50 -7.55 -8.79
CA ASN A 552 5.89 -6.52 -9.74
C ASN A 552 4.83 -5.41 -9.85
N PRO A 553 4.60 -4.58 -8.81
CA PRO A 553 3.51 -3.62 -8.82
C PRO A 553 3.57 -2.61 -9.98
N LEU A 554 4.78 -2.22 -10.42
CA LEU A 554 4.97 -1.32 -11.57
C LEU A 554 4.60 -1.95 -12.92
N LYS A 555 4.51 -3.28 -12.99
CA LYS A 555 4.11 -3.99 -14.20
C LYS A 555 2.59 -4.09 -14.32
N LYS A 556 1.81 -3.61 -13.35
CA LYS A 556 0.34 -3.70 -13.36
C LYS A 556 -0.25 -3.27 -14.73
N PRO A 557 -0.93 -4.16 -15.47
CA PRO A 557 -1.43 -3.85 -16.79
C PRO A 557 -2.54 -2.80 -16.75
N HIS A 558 -2.41 -1.74 -17.55
CA HIS A 558 -3.46 -0.76 -17.82
C HIS A 558 -4.34 -1.19 -19.02
N LEU A 559 -4.75 -2.46 -19.03
CA LEU A 559 -5.44 -3.10 -20.17
C LEU A 559 -6.95 -3.28 -19.96
N ALA A 560 -7.54 -2.48 -19.06
CA ALA A 560 -8.99 -2.48 -18.89
C ALA A 560 -9.66 -2.13 -20.23
N SER A 561 -10.59 -2.98 -20.69
CA SER A 561 -11.28 -2.87 -21.99
C SER A 561 -10.41 -3.09 -23.24
N SER A 562 -9.24 -3.71 -23.10
CA SER A 562 -8.44 -4.17 -24.25
C SER A 562 -8.99 -5.46 -24.87
N SER A 563 -8.64 -5.74 -26.13
CA SER A 563 -9.03 -6.98 -26.79
C SER A 563 -8.43 -8.21 -26.09
N ALA A 564 -9.08 -9.37 -26.23
CA ALA A 564 -8.54 -10.63 -25.70
C ALA A 564 -7.11 -10.90 -26.20
N GLN A 565 -6.83 -10.58 -27.47
CA GLN A 565 -5.49 -10.71 -28.05
C GLN A 565 -4.46 -9.82 -27.35
N ALA A 566 -4.77 -8.55 -27.08
CA ALA A 566 -3.84 -7.64 -26.40
C ALA A 566 -3.51 -8.10 -24.97
N ILE A 567 -4.50 -8.65 -24.26
CA ILE A 567 -4.30 -9.22 -22.92
C ILE A 567 -3.42 -10.48 -23.01
N LYS A 568 -3.66 -11.34 -24.00
CA LYS A 568 -2.86 -12.53 -24.27
C LYS A 568 -1.41 -12.18 -24.59
N ASP A 569 -1.18 -11.23 -25.49
CA ASP A 569 0.15 -10.78 -25.88
C ASP A 569 0.93 -10.23 -24.68
N TYR A 570 0.27 -9.44 -23.82
CA TYR A 570 0.88 -8.94 -22.59
C TYR A 570 1.34 -10.07 -21.67
N TRP A 571 0.48 -11.04 -21.37
CA TRP A 571 0.83 -12.13 -20.45
C TRP A 571 1.87 -13.09 -21.03
N ASN A 572 1.80 -13.38 -22.33
CA ASN A 572 2.82 -14.18 -23.00
C ASN A 572 4.19 -13.48 -22.92
N ASN A 573 4.23 -12.17 -23.15
CA ASN A 573 5.48 -11.40 -23.05
C ASN A 573 6.04 -11.37 -21.63
N GLU A 574 5.19 -11.20 -20.61
CA GLU A 574 5.64 -11.07 -19.22
C GLU A 574 5.99 -12.42 -18.56
N LEU A 575 5.24 -13.50 -18.88
CA LEU A 575 5.35 -14.81 -18.22
C LEU A 575 6.12 -15.86 -19.03
N ASP A 576 5.94 -15.95 -20.36
CA ASP A 576 6.49 -17.08 -21.14
C ASP A 576 8.01 -16.96 -21.35
N GLY A 577 8.54 -15.74 -21.31
CA GLY A 577 9.98 -15.48 -21.38
C GLY A 577 10.75 -15.85 -20.10
N ARG A 578 10.06 -16.23 -19.02
CA ARG A 578 10.65 -16.48 -17.70
C ARG A 578 10.32 -17.90 -17.22
N ALA A 579 11.36 -18.71 -17.03
CA ALA A 579 11.22 -20.15 -16.75
C ALA A 579 10.27 -20.47 -15.57
N LEU A 580 10.38 -19.72 -14.46
CA LEU A 580 9.53 -19.90 -13.27
C LEU A 580 8.05 -19.68 -13.57
N TRP A 581 7.73 -18.55 -14.21
CA TRP A 581 6.37 -18.13 -14.46
C TRP A 581 5.69 -18.99 -15.51
N LYS A 582 6.47 -19.46 -16.50
CA LYS A 582 6.04 -20.50 -17.44
C LYS A 582 5.69 -21.81 -16.73
N GLU A 583 6.50 -22.24 -15.77
CA GLU A 583 6.23 -23.45 -14.99
C GLU A 583 4.98 -23.32 -14.12
N MET A 584 4.81 -22.18 -13.43
CA MET A 584 3.58 -21.89 -12.69
C MET A 584 2.34 -21.86 -13.60
N THR A 585 2.45 -21.25 -14.77
CA THR A 585 1.36 -21.20 -15.77
C THR A 585 1.00 -22.62 -16.25
N ASN A 586 1.99 -23.47 -16.52
CA ASN A 586 1.76 -24.86 -16.88
C ASN A 586 1.14 -25.67 -15.73
N ALA A 587 1.58 -25.44 -14.50
CA ALA A 587 1.01 -26.08 -13.31
C ALA A 587 -0.46 -25.69 -13.12
N ALA A 588 -0.81 -24.41 -13.34
CA ALA A 588 -2.18 -23.91 -13.31
C ALA A 588 -3.06 -24.56 -14.39
N GLU A 589 -2.58 -24.66 -15.63
CA GLU A 589 -3.30 -25.32 -16.74
C GLU A 589 -3.60 -26.80 -16.42
N ASN A 590 -2.64 -27.50 -15.81
CA ASN A 590 -2.77 -28.92 -15.45
C ASN A 590 -3.39 -29.15 -14.06
N ASN A 591 -3.90 -28.10 -13.39
CA ASN A 591 -4.49 -28.16 -12.05
C ASN A 591 -3.56 -28.79 -10.98
N GLN A 592 -2.25 -28.56 -11.09
CA GLN A 592 -1.22 -29.10 -10.19
C GLN A 592 -0.99 -28.16 -9.00
N VAL A 593 -1.97 -28.04 -8.11
CA VAL A 593 -1.91 -27.13 -6.94
C VAL A 593 -0.70 -27.43 -6.05
N ASP A 594 -0.39 -28.71 -5.80
CA ASP A 594 0.76 -29.10 -4.97
C ASP A 594 2.12 -28.66 -5.57
N LEU A 595 2.20 -28.48 -6.91
CA LEU A 595 3.39 -27.93 -7.57
C LEU A 595 3.44 -26.40 -7.40
N LEU A 596 2.29 -25.71 -7.50
CA LEU A 596 2.19 -24.29 -7.22
C LEU A 596 2.57 -23.95 -5.78
N GLU A 597 2.13 -24.76 -4.81
CA GLU A 597 2.50 -24.67 -3.39
C GLU A 597 4.04 -24.73 -3.24
N LYS A 598 4.67 -25.77 -3.79
CA LYS A 598 6.14 -25.94 -3.75
C LYS A 598 6.89 -24.78 -4.40
N ILE A 599 6.35 -24.21 -5.48
CA ILE A 599 6.96 -23.04 -6.13
C ILE A 599 6.80 -21.80 -5.26
N CYS A 600 5.64 -21.63 -4.60
CA CYS A 600 5.39 -20.50 -3.70
C CYS A 600 6.28 -20.53 -2.44
N ASP A 601 6.63 -21.71 -1.91
CA ASP A 601 7.61 -21.86 -0.82
C ASP A 601 8.98 -21.24 -1.17
N ILE A 602 9.35 -21.23 -2.46
CA ILE A 602 10.62 -20.64 -2.92
C ILE A 602 10.62 -19.12 -2.68
N PHE A 603 9.44 -18.49 -2.63
CA PHE A 603 9.32 -17.05 -2.37
C PHE A 603 9.63 -16.66 -0.91
N GLU A 604 9.74 -17.61 0.04
CA GLU A 604 10.05 -17.34 1.46
C GLU A 604 11.51 -16.97 1.75
N THR A 605 12.44 -17.27 0.85
CA THR A 605 13.90 -17.19 1.09
C THR A 605 14.66 -16.38 0.05
#